data_AF-A0A9D6R8A6-F1
#
_entry.id   AF-A0A9D6R8A6-F1
#
_cell.length_a   1.000
_cell.length_b   1.000
_cell.length_c   1.000
_cell.angle_alpha   90.00
_cell.angle_beta   90.00
_cell.angle_gamma   90.00
#
_symmetry.space_group_name_H-M   'P 1'
#
loop_
_entity.id
_entity.type
_entity.pdbx_description
1 polymer ?
#
loop_
_entity_poly.entity_id
_entity_poly.type
_entity_poly.pdbx_seq_one_letter_code
_entity_poly.pdbx_strand_id
1 'polypeptide(L)'
;MNIDELNAEERIVLVALLERVIAADARVSEEEHVVIGRVVTALGSEAYRAAAVEADRRFHDDEELWIFAPVFQRPAARELIYETLLEAALAGGVDGRESDLLARLARVWHLQVRFAAPRGTR
;
A
#
# COMPACT_ATOMS: atom_id res chain seq x y z
N MET A 1 3.08 -13.08 6.48
CA MET A 1 4.21 -12.17 6.20
C MET A 1 3.87 -10.86 6.86
N ASN A 2 4.87 -10.19 7.41
CA ASN A 2 4.73 -8.91 8.09
C ASN A 2 5.49 -7.82 7.33
N ILE A 3 5.19 -6.55 7.64
CA ILE A 3 5.73 -5.38 6.94
C ILE A 3 7.27 -5.27 7.11
N ASP A 4 7.82 -5.70 8.24
CA ASP A 4 9.26 -5.72 8.51
C ASP A 4 10.04 -6.73 7.64
N GLU A 5 9.37 -7.77 7.13
CA GLU A 5 9.92 -8.79 6.23
C GLU A 5 9.97 -8.36 4.75
N LEU A 6 9.46 -7.18 4.42
CA LEU A 6 9.55 -6.60 3.07
C LEU A 6 11.01 -6.23 2.75
N ASN A 7 11.46 -6.53 1.55
CA ASN A 7 12.76 -6.09 1.05
C ASN A 7 12.74 -4.60 0.65
N ALA A 8 13.89 -4.05 0.29
CA ALA A 8 14.01 -2.63 -0.03
C ALA A 8 13.07 -2.16 -1.17
N GLU A 9 12.96 -2.94 -2.25
CA GLU A 9 12.09 -2.58 -3.38
C GLU A 9 10.61 -2.72 -3.04
N GLU A 10 10.25 -3.76 -2.28
CA GLU A 10 8.88 -3.97 -1.80
C GLU A 10 8.44 -2.84 -0.86
N ARG A 11 9.34 -2.32 -0.01
CA ARG A 11 9.09 -1.17 0.86
C ARG A 11 8.85 0.11 0.05
N ILE A 12 9.67 0.35 -0.97
CA ILE A 12 9.51 1.50 -1.87
C ILE A 12 8.13 1.46 -2.52
N VAL A 13 7.69 0.30 -2.99
CA VAL A 13 6.39 0.14 -3.65
C VAL A 13 5.23 0.29 -2.69
N LEU A 14 5.35 -0.28 -1.48
CA LEU A 14 4.35 -0.09 -0.43
C LEU A 14 4.16 1.41 -0.16
N VAL A 15 5.25 2.14 0.08
CA VAL A 15 5.19 3.57 0.40
C VAL A 15 4.68 4.38 -0.80
N ALA A 16 5.15 4.10 -2.01
CA ALA A 16 4.67 4.76 -3.22
C ALA A 16 3.15 4.59 -3.38
N LEU A 17 2.65 3.36 -3.31
CA LEU A 17 1.22 3.08 -3.46
C LEU A 17 0.39 3.70 -2.32
N LEU A 18 0.92 3.68 -1.09
CA LEU A 18 0.25 4.26 0.07
C LEU A 18 0.11 5.78 -0.09
N GLU A 19 1.16 6.45 -0.55
CA GLU A 19 1.12 7.88 -0.87
C GLU A 19 0.11 8.18 -1.97
N ARG A 20 -0.03 7.34 -3.01
CA ARG A 20 -1.04 7.54 -4.06
C ARG A 20 -2.47 7.37 -3.55
N VAL A 21 -2.72 6.35 -2.72
CA VAL A 21 -4.04 6.13 -2.12
C VAL A 21 -4.43 7.34 -1.28
N ILE A 22 -3.52 7.80 -0.42
CA ILE A 22 -3.79 8.89 0.51
C ILE A 22 -3.78 10.27 -0.17
N ALA A 23 -2.97 10.47 -1.21
CA ALA A 23 -2.92 11.73 -1.95
C ALA A 23 -4.09 11.89 -2.95
N ALA A 24 -4.88 10.83 -3.20
CA ALA A 24 -5.98 10.85 -4.16
C ALA A 24 -7.01 11.95 -3.88
N ASP A 25 -7.22 12.29 -2.60
CA ASP A 25 -8.23 13.26 -2.15
C ASP A 25 -7.65 14.58 -1.58
N ALA A 26 -6.35 14.84 -1.81
CA ALA A 26 -5.62 16.06 -1.44
C ALA A 26 -5.66 16.44 0.07
N ARG A 27 -6.20 15.58 0.94
CA ARG A 27 -6.23 15.74 2.40
C ARG A 27 -6.05 14.37 3.04
N VAL A 28 -5.15 14.27 4.01
CA VAL A 28 -4.99 13.07 4.85
C VAL A 28 -5.94 13.21 6.05
N SER A 29 -6.85 12.25 6.21
CA SER A 29 -7.69 12.10 7.38
C SER A 29 -6.89 11.67 8.63
N GLU A 30 -7.48 11.79 9.82
CA GLU A 30 -6.85 11.30 11.05
C GLU A 30 -6.73 9.76 11.02
N GLU A 31 -7.70 9.11 10.40
CA GLU A 31 -7.80 7.67 10.24
C GLU A 31 -6.70 7.11 9.32
N GLU A 32 -6.39 7.79 8.20
CA GLU A 32 -5.26 7.44 7.33
C GLU A 32 -3.91 7.67 8.04
N HIS A 33 -3.80 8.71 8.87
CA HIS A 33 -2.61 8.95 9.69
C HIS A 33 -2.33 7.77 10.65
N VAL A 34 -3.36 7.14 11.19
CA VAL A 34 -3.21 5.94 12.04
C VAL A 34 -2.61 4.78 11.24
N VAL A 35 -3.04 4.58 10.00
CA VAL A 35 -2.51 3.53 9.12
C VAL A 35 -1.06 3.82 8.75
N ILE A 36 -0.73 5.05 8.35
CA ILE A 36 0.66 5.48 8.12
C ILE A 36 1.51 5.22 9.38
N GLY A 37 1.02 5.60 10.56
CA GLY A 37 1.72 5.39 11.82
C GLY A 37 2.05 3.92 12.09
N ARG A 38 1.15 2.99 11.74
CA ARG A 38 1.39 1.54 11.84
C ARG A 38 2.48 1.08 10.88
N VAL A 39 2.43 1.53 9.62
CA VAL A 39 3.46 1.21 8.62
C VAL A 39 4.83 1.74 9.04
N VAL A 40 4.90 2.98 9.52
CA VAL A 40 6.12 3.60 10.06
C VAL A 40 6.64 2.82 11.27
N THR A 41 5.76 2.38 12.17
CA THR A 41 6.15 1.61 13.35
C THR A 41 6.71 0.24 12.95
N ALA A 42 6.12 -0.42 11.96
CA ALA A 42 6.55 -1.74 11.51
C ALA A 42 7.86 -1.70 10.69
N LEU A 43 8.04 -0.71 9.80
CA LEU A 43 9.27 -0.56 9.01
C LEU A 43 10.42 0.08 9.80
N GLY A 44 10.09 0.93 10.77
CA GLY A 44 10.99 1.90 11.36
C GLY A 44 11.01 3.21 10.57
N SER A 45 11.12 4.33 11.29
CA SER A 45 11.02 5.68 10.71
C SER A 45 12.08 6.01 9.67
N GLU A 46 13.30 5.50 9.83
CA GLU A 46 14.39 5.72 8.87
C GLU A 46 14.12 4.95 7.56
N ALA A 47 13.74 3.68 7.65
CA ALA A 47 13.43 2.86 6.49
C ALA A 47 12.21 3.39 5.72
N TYR A 48 11.18 3.85 6.44
CA TYR A 48 10.03 4.51 5.81
C TYR A 48 10.44 5.76 5.04
N ARG A 49 11.21 6.66 5.67
CA ARG A 49 11.67 7.91 5.01
C ARG A 49 12.55 7.62 3.80
N ALA A 50 13.45 6.66 3.90
CA ALA A 50 14.31 6.27 2.78
C ALA A 50 13.48 5.71 1.61
N ALA A 51 12.46 4.90 1.91
CA ALA A 51 11.53 4.37 0.92
C ALA A 51 10.68 5.47 0.27
N ALA A 52 10.18 6.44 1.05
CA ALA A 52 9.43 7.60 0.54
C ALA A 52 10.28 8.45 -0.41
N VAL A 53 11.50 8.83 0.01
CA VAL A 53 12.41 9.61 -0.84
C VAL A 53 12.73 8.88 -2.14
N GLU A 54 12.96 7.57 -2.08
CA GLU A 54 13.25 6.78 -3.27
C GLU A 54 12.01 6.57 -4.15
N ALA A 55 10.82 6.47 -3.56
CA ALA A 55 9.55 6.43 -4.29
C ALA A 55 9.32 7.73 -5.07
N ASP A 56 9.46 8.88 -4.41
CA ASP A 56 9.35 10.21 -5.03
C ASP A 56 10.36 10.39 -6.17
N ARG A 57 11.58 9.85 -6.00
CA ARG A 57 12.63 9.92 -7.01
C ARG A 57 12.37 9.00 -8.21
N ARG A 58 11.73 7.85 -7.99
CA ARG A 58 11.51 6.81 -9.02
C ARG A 58 10.22 6.98 -9.79
N PHE A 59 9.18 7.50 -9.16
CA PHE A 59 7.83 7.52 -9.72
C PHE A 59 7.30 8.94 -9.72
N HIS A 60 7.48 9.65 -10.83
CA HIS A 60 7.01 11.02 -11.02
C HIS A 60 5.51 11.06 -11.31
N ASP A 61 4.96 9.98 -11.84
CA ASP A 61 3.54 9.82 -12.12
C ASP A 61 3.04 8.42 -11.75
N ASP A 62 1.73 8.23 -11.92
CA ASP A 62 1.09 6.95 -11.64
C ASP A 62 1.45 5.90 -12.70
N GLU A 63 1.74 6.30 -13.94
CA GLU A 63 2.03 5.38 -15.04
C GLU A 63 3.34 4.62 -14.81
N GLU A 64 4.39 5.32 -14.36
CA GLU A 64 5.66 4.74 -13.95
C GLU A 64 5.49 3.70 -12.82
N LEU A 65 4.62 3.99 -11.86
CA LEU A 65 4.31 3.05 -10.77
C LEU A 65 3.56 1.82 -11.29
N TRP A 66 2.65 1.98 -12.25
CA TRP A 66 1.91 0.85 -12.85
C TRP A 66 2.75 -0.04 -13.75
N ILE A 67 3.81 0.50 -14.37
CA ILE A 67 4.81 -0.28 -15.11
C ILE A 67 5.67 -1.12 -14.16
N PHE A 68 5.94 -0.59 -12.96
CA PHE A 68 6.86 -1.19 -12.00
C PHE A 68 6.20 -2.17 -11.02
N ALA A 69 4.97 -1.89 -10.60
CA ALA A 69 4.21 -2.74 -9.67
C ALA A 69 4.14 -4.24 -10.07
N PRO A 70 4.03 -4.64 -11.36
CA PRO A 70 4.00 -6.06 -11.74
C PRO A 70 5.33 -6.80 -11.54
N VAL A 71 6.46 -6.10 -11.38
CA VAL A 71 7.81 -6.68 -11.41
C VAL A 71 8.13 -7.55 -10.18
N PHE A 72 7.45 -7.35 -9.05
CA PHE A 72 7.70 -8.08 -7.81
C PHE A 72 7.26 -9.53 -7.86
N GLN A 73 8.17 -10.48 -7.69
CA GLN A 73 7.87 -11.91 -7.84
C GLN A 73 7.17 -12.55 -6.63
N ARG A 74 7.24 -11.95 -5.42
CA ARG A 74 6.77 -12.60 -4.17
C ARG A 74 5.26 -12.41 -3.97
N PRO A 75 4.43 -13.47 -4.06
CA PRO A 75 2.97 -13.34 -3.92
C PRO A 75 2.54 -12.82 -2.55
N ALA A 76 3.16 -13.32 -1.48
CA ALA A 76 2.86 -12.91 -0.11
C ALA A 76 3.16 -11.42 0.18
N ALA A 77 4.12 -10.81 -0.53
CA ALA A 77 4.38 -9.38 -0.41
C ALA A 77 3.28 -8.57 -1.11
N ARG A 78 2.83 -9.00 -2.30
CA ARG A 78 1.72 -8.35 -3.02
C ARG A 78 0.42 -8.39 -2.22
N GLU A 79 0.11 -9.52 -1.59
CA GLU A 79 -1.06 -9.67 -0.72
C GLU A 79 -0.98 -8.73 0.48
N LEU A 80 0.15 -8.73 1.20
CA LEU A 80 0.35 -7.84 2.35
C LEU A 80 0.24 -6.36 1.99
N ILE A 81 0.85 -5.95 0.87
CA ILE A 81 0.77 -4.56 0.39
C ILE A 81 -0.68 -4.22 0.04
N TYR A 82 -1.37 -5.10 -0.68
CA TYR A 82 -2.77 -4.89 -1.04
C TYR A 82 -3.68 -4.75 0.19
N GLU A 83 -3.52 -5.63 1.19
CA GLU A 83 -4.27 -5.56 2.46
C GLU A 83 -4.00 -4.25 3.19
N THR A 84 -2.73 -3.80 3.25
CA THR A 84 -2.36 -2.53 3.89
C THR A 84 -3.00 -1.33 3.20
N LEU A 85 -3.04 -1.32 1.87
CA LEU A 85 -3.67 -0.26 1.08
C LEU A 85 -5.20 -0.27 1.22
N LEU A 86 -5.79 -1.46 1.26
CA LEU A 86 -7.22 -1.62 1.50
C LEU A 86 -7.61 -1.10 2.89
N GLU A 87 -6.83 -1.39 3.92
CA GLU A 87 -7.03 -0.83 5.27
C GLU A 87 -6.96 0.71 5.25
N ALA A 88 -6.00 1.30 4.54
CA ALA A 88 -5.87 2.75 4.40
C ALA A 88 -7.11 3.38 3.74
N ALA A 89 -7.52 2.87 2.58
CA ALA A 89 -8.70 3.37 1.86
C ALA A 89 -9.99 3.19 2.67
N LEU A 90 -10.15 2.06 3.37
CA LEU A 90 -11.31 1.83 4.26
C LEU A 90 -11.33 2.78 5.45
N ALA A 91 -10.15 3.19 5.95
CA ALA A 91 -10.02 4.11 7.08
C ALA A 91 -10.40 5.55 6.70
N GLY A 92 -9.98 6.03 5.52
CA GLY A 92 -10.33 7.36 4.99
C GLY A 92 -11.77 7.49 4.50
N GLY A 93 -12.43 6.36 4.24
CA GLY A 93 -13.77 6.32 3.65
C GLY A 93 -13.67 6.24 2.13
N VAL A 94 -13.71 5.01 1.62
CA VAL A 94 -13.41 4.68 0.22
C VAL A 94 -14.14 5.59 -0.76
N ASP A 95 -13.39 6.37 -1.52
CA ASP A 95 -13.90 7.17 -2.63
C ASP A 95 -13.82 6.40 -3.97
N GLY A 96 -14.31 7.01 -5.05
CA GLY A 96 -14.29 6.40 -6.38
C GLY A 96 -12.88 6.18 -6.94
N ARG A 97 -11.93 7.05 -6.61
CA ARG A 97 -10.55 7.00 -7.11
C ARG A 97 -9.72 5.94 -6.42
N GLU A 98 -9.85 5.82 -5.10
CA GLU A 98 -9.23 4.78 -4.30
C GLU A 98 -9.74 3.39 -4.70
N SER A 99 -11.06 3.28 -4.96
CA SER A 99 -11.67 2.07 -5.49
C SER A 99 -11.08 1.65 -6.83
N ASP A 100 -10.92 2.60 -7.76
CA ASP A 100 -10.35 2.34 -9.09
C ASP A 100 -8.86 1.92 -9.00
N LEU A 101 -8.10 2.55 -8.11
CA LEU A 101 -6.70 2.21 -7.83
C LEU A 101 -6.60 0.77 -7.31
N LEU A 102 -7.36 0.43 -6.26
CA LEU A 102 -7.36 -0.91 -5.67
C LEU A 102 -7.85 -1.97 -6.67
N ALA A 103 -8.87 -1.67 -7.48
CA ALA A 103 -9.37 -2.57 -8.51
C ALA A 103 -8.35 -2.79 -9.64
N ARG A 104 -7.57 -1.76 -10.00
CA ARG A 104 -6.46 -1.90 -10.96
C ARG A 104 -5.34 -2.74 -10.37
N LEU A 105 -4.97 -2.52 -9.12
CA LEU A 105 -3.92 -3.24 -8.42
C LEU A 105 -4.23 -4.74 -8.28
N ALA A 106 -5.46 -5.08 -7.87
CA ALA A 106 -5.92 -6.46 -7.79
C ALA A 106 -5.84 -7.20 -9.12
N ARG A 107 -6.19 -6.52 -10.24
CA ARG A 107 -6.07 -7.06 -11.59
C ARG A 107 -4.63 -7.30 -12.01
N VAL A 108 -3.75 -6.32 -11.79
CA VAL A 108 -2.32 -6.39 -12.15
C VAL A 108 -1.60 -7.50 -11.39
N TRP A 109 -1.92 -7.69 -10.11
CA TRP A 109 -1.28 -8.69 -9.28
C TRP A 109 -1.95 -10.06 -9.29
N HIS A 110 -3.05 -10.21 -10.05
CA HIS A 110 -3.86 -11.44 -10.11
C HIS A 110 -4.24 -11.96 -8.72
N LEU A 111 -4.52 -11.06 -7.78
CA LEU A 111 -4.84 -11.42 -6.41
C LEU A 111 -6.22 -12.05 -6.35
N GLN A 112 -6.32 -13.24 -5.78
CA GLN A 112 -7.60 -13.78 -5.32
C GLN A 112 -7.91 -13.11 -3.99
N VAL A 113 -8.67 -12.01 -4.01
CA VAL A 113 -9.12 -11.34 -2.79
C VAL A 113 -9.97 -12.32 -1.98
N ARG A 114 -9.33 -13.01 -1.04
CA ARG A 114 -9.98 -13.87 -0.05
C ARG A 114 -10.10 -13.05 1.21
N PHE A 115 -11.26 -12.44 1.42
CA PHE A 115 -11.58 -11.87 2.71
C PHE A 115 -11.42 -12.96 3.77
N ALA A 116 -10.45 -12.81 4.69
CA ALA A 116 -10.37 -13.66 5.84
C ALA A 116 -11.69 -13.52 6.59
N ALA A 117 -12.47 -14.60 6.66
CA ALA A 117 -13.69 -14.63 7.46
C ALA A 117 -13.35 -14.14 8.88
N PRO A 118 -14.21 -13.30 9.50
CA PRO A 118 -13.93 -12.76 10.82
C PRO A 118 -13.56 -13.92 11.74
N ARG A 119 -12.36 -13.87 12.31
CA ARG A 119 -11.94 -14.87 13.30
C ARG A 119 -12.95 -14.79 14.43
N GLY A 120 -13.86 -15.75 14.45
CA GLY A 120 -14.90 -15.87 15.46
C GLY A 120 -14.26 -15.70 16.83
N THR A 121 -14.74 -14.68 17.54
CA THR A 121 -14.51 -14.50 18.97
C THR A 121 -14.84 -15.83 19.65
N ARG A 122 -13.83 -16.38 20.32
CA ARG A 122 -13.95 -17.57 21.15
C ARG A 122 -14.56 -17.20 22.50
#